data_AF-A0A8C1FG73-F1
#
_entry.id   AF-A0A8C1FG73-F1
#
_cell.length_a   1.000
_cell.length_b   1.000
_cell.length_c   1.000
_cell.angle_alpha   90.00
_cell.angle_beta   90.00
_cell.angle_gamma   90.00
#
_symmetry.space_group_name_H-M   'P 1'
#
loop_
_entity.id
_entity.type
_entity.pdbx_description
1 polymer ?
#
loop_
_entity_poly.entity_id
_entity_poly.type
_entity_poly.pdbx_seq_one_letter_code
_entity_poly.pdbx_strand_id
1 'polypeptide(L)'
;MTTDAVSIEELANGDWYYQIHSHLEYTPKSGEKISCMVEHGSFNKPMIIDWDPSISESDWDKISIGASGLVLGIITAAAGLMYYKKKSAD
;
A
#
# COMPACT_ATOMS: atom_id res chain seq x y z
N MET A 1 -27.78 -3.81 -0.61
CA MET A 1 -27.30 -2.78 -1.55
C MET A 1 -27.12 -1.53 -0.72
N THR A 2 -25.93 -1.37 -0.15
CA THR A 2 -25.60 -0.21 0.68
C THR A 2 -24.69 0.66 -0.17
N THR A 3 -25.27 1.73 -0.69
CA THR A 3 -24.52 2.84 -1.30
C THR A 3 -24.02 3.69 -0.14
N ASP A 4 -22.85 3.34 0.39
CA ASP A 4 -22.09 4.26 1.23
C ASP A 4 -21.52 5.36 0.31
N ALA A 5 -21.59 6.60 0.77
CA ALA A 5 -21.47 7.80 -0.05
C ALA A 5 -20.26 7.77 -1.00
N VAL A 6 -20.51 7.97 -2.29
CA VAL A 6 -19.50 8.10 -3.33
C VAL A 6 -19.45 9.57 -3.76
N SER A 7 -18.31 10.23 -3.59
CA SER A 7 -18.07 11.51 -4.25
C SER A 7 -17.63 11.24 -5.69
N ILE A 8 -18.30 11.87 -6.65
CA ILE A 8 -18.02 11.74 -8.08
C ILE A 8 -17.55 13.09 -8.59
N GLU A 9 -16.32 13.16 -9.07
CA GLU A 9 -15.75 14.35 -9.70
C GLU A 9 -15.45 14.07 -11.17
N GLU A 10 -16.02 14.87 -12.08
CA GLU A 10 -15.71 14.81 -13.51
C GLU A 10 -14.65 15.86 -13.88
N LEU A 11 -13.55 15.41 -14.49
CA LEU A 11 -12.47 16.27 -14.96
C LEU A 11 -12.30 16.13 -16.47
N ALA A 12 -12.41 17.25 -17.19
CA ALA A 12 -12.12 17.29 -18.63
C ALA A 12 -10.61 17.37 -18.87
N ASN A 13 -10.07 16.48 -19.71
CA ASN A 13 -8.64 16.44 -20.01
C ASN A 13 -8.21 17.40 -21.14
N GLY A 14 -9.16 18.12 -21.76
CA GLY A 14 -8.89 19.05 -22.87
C GLY A 14 -8.85 18.42 -24.28
N ASP A 15 -8.69 17.10 -24.37
CA ASP A 15 -8.57 16.36 -25.65
C ASP A 15 -9.77 15.44 -25.94
N TRP A 16 -10.99 15.86 -25.57
CA TRP A 16 -12.23 15.06 -25.68
C TRP A 16 -12.26 13.79 -24.80
N TYR A 17 -11.25 13.62 -23.95
CA TYR A 17 -11.23 12.63 -22.89
C TYR A 17 -11.74 13.24 -21.59
N TYR A 18 -12.41 12.40 -20.80
CA TYR A 18 -12.94 12.75 -19.49
C TYR A 18 -12.40 11.75 -18.48
N GLN A 19 -12.21 12.20 -17.25
CA GLN A 19 -11.91 11.36 -16.10
C GLN A 19 -13.03 11.50 -15.08
N ILE A 20 -13.35 10.40 -14.41
CA ILE A 20 -14.31 10.37 -13.32
C ILE A 20 -13.62 9.71 -12.14
N HIS A 21 -13.50 10.43 -11.03
CA HIS A 21 -12.87 9.91 -9.81
C HIS A 21 -13.95 9.64 -8.77
N SER A 22 -13.88 8.45 -8.16
CA SER A 22 -14.83 7.95 -7.17
C SER A 22 -14.08 7.52 -5.92
N HIS A 23 -14.39 8.12 -4.78
CA HIS A 23 -13.76 7.81 -3.50
C HIS A 23 -14.71 7.03 -2.58
N LEU A 24 -14.16 6.02 -1.90
CA LEU A 24 -14.88 5.19 -0.94
C LEU A 24 -14.21 5.29 0.43
N GLU A 25 -14.84 5.99 1.37
CA GLU A 25 -14.46 5.95 2.77
C GLU A 25 -15.07 4.72 3.44
N TYR A 26 -14.24 3.74 3.80
CA TYR A 26 -14.72 2.48 4.34
C TYR A 26 -13.71 1.87 5.32
N THR A 27 -14.21 1.09 6.29
CA THR A 27 -13.38 0.29 7.19
C THR A 27 -13.45 -1.18 6.78
N PRO A 28 -12.41 -1.75 6.14
CA PRO A 28 -12.42 -3.12 5.64
C PRO A 28 -12.56 -4.14 6.78
N LYS A 29 -13.42 -5.15 6.63
CA LYS A 29 -13.40 -6.34 7.50
C LYS A 29 -12.47 -7.41 6.94
N SER A 30 -11.99 -8.28 7.82
CA SER A 30 -11.11 -9.39 7.43
C SER A 30 -11.82 -10.33 6.45
N GLY A 31 -11.18 -10.59 5.30
CA GLY A 31 -11.70 -11.47 4.26
C GLY A 31 -12.72 -10.84 3.32
N GLU A 32 -13.05 -9.55 3.47
CA GLU A 32 -13.87 -8.84 2.50
C GLU A 32 -13.08 -8.52 1.23
N LYS A 33 -13.77 -8.59 0.09
CA LYS A 33 -13.24 -8.22 -1.22
C LYS A 33 -13.87 -6.90 -1.64
N ILE A 34 -13.02 -5.93 -1.95
CA ILE A 34 -13.44 -4.61 -2.43
C ILE A 34 -13.08 -4.54 -3.91
N SER A 35 -14.00 -4.04 -4.74
CA SER A 35 -13.79 -3.89 -6.17
C SER A 35 -14.34 -2.55 -6.66
N CYS A 36 -13.65 -1.94 -7.62
CA CYS A 36 -14.15 -0.82 -8.40
C CYS A 36 -14.88 -1.37 -9.63
N MET A 37 -16.09 -0.87 -9.90
CA MET A 37 -16.90 -1.24 -11.06
C MET A 37 -17.12 -0.01 -11.93
N VAL A 38 -16.85 -0.16 -13.23
CA VAL A 38 -17.03 0.91 -14.22
C VAL A 38 -17.99 0.43 -15.30
N GLU A 39 -19.09 1.15 -15.45
CA GLU A 39 -20.03 1.01 -16.56
C GLU A 39 -19.81 2.13 -17.55
N HIS A 40 -19.54 1.79 -18.81
CA HIS A 40 -19.31 2.77 -19.87
C HIS A 40 -19.74 2.18 -21.21
N GLY A 41 -20.30 3.02 -22.10
CA GLY A 41 -20.85 2.57 -23.39
C GLY A 41 -19.84 1.94 -24.34
N SER A 42 -18.53 2.11 -24.09
CA SER A 42 -17.47 1.42 -24.83
C SER A 42 -17.29 -0.05 -24.46
N PHE A 43 -17.88 -0.49 -23.34
CA PHE A 43 -17.76 -1.87 -22.84
C PHE A 43 -19.10 -2.61 -22.97
N ASN A 44 -19.06 -3.83 -23.47
CA ASN A 44 -20.25 -4.70 -23.55
C ASN A 44 -20.66 -5.28 -22.18
N LYS A 45 -19.79 -5.19 -21.18
CA LYS A 45 -20.00 -5.65 -19.80
C LYS A 45 -19.27 -4.73 -18.83
N PRO A 46 -19.66 -4.64 -17.55
CA PRO A 46 -18.96 -3.82 -16.57
C PRO A 46 -17.48 -4.22 -16.46
N MET A 47 -16.60 -3.22 -16.39
CA MET A 47 -15.19 -3.43 -16.06
C MET A 47 -15.07 -3.48 -14.54
N ILE A 48 -14.53 -4.58 -14.00
CA ILE A 48 -14.35 -4.78 -12.56
C ILE A 48 -12.86 -4.86 -12.27
N ILE A 49 -12.38 -4.01 -11.36
CA ILE A 49 -11.01 -3.98 -10.88
C ILE A 49 -11.06 -4.30 -9.39
N ASP A 50 -10.45 -5.41 -9.00
CA ASP A 50 -10.35 -5.78 -7.58
C ASP A 50 -9.27 -4.96 -6.89
N TRP A 51 -9.60 -4.42 -5.71
CA TRP A 51 -8.60 -3.79 -4.86
C TRP A 51 -7.75 -4.88 -4.21
N ASP A 52 -6.45 -4.84 -4.47
CA ASP A 52 -5.48 -5.69 -3.81
C ASP A 52 -4.84 -4.90 -2.64
N PRO A 53 -5.09 -5.30 -1.37
CA PRO A 53 -4.43 -4.69 -0.22
C PRO A 53 -2.97 -5.12 -0.06
N SER A 54 -2.42 -5.91 -0.98
CA SER A 54 -1.02 -6.29 -0.95
C SER A 54 -0.12 -5.05 -0.88
N ILE A 55 0.96 -5.18 -0.08
CA ILE A 55 1.93 -4.11 0.14
C ILE A 55 2.47 -3.64 -1.22
N SER A 56 2.39 -2.34 -1.49
CA SER A 56 2.91 -1.74 -2.73
C SER A 56 4.40 -2.03 -2.90
N GLU A 57 4.91 -2.11 -4.13
CA GLU A 57 6.35 -2.32 -4.38
C GLU A 57 7.21 -1.28 -3.64
N SER A 58 6.77 -0.02 -3.61
CA SER A 58 7.43 1.05 -2.87
C SER A 58 7.47 0.84 -1.35
N ASP A 59 6.44 0.21 -0.79
CA ASP A 59 6.39 -0.09 0.65
C ASP A 59 7.27 -1.31 0.99
N TRP A 60 7.38 -2.29 0.09
CA TRP A 60 8.32 -3.40 0.20
C TRP A 60 9.78 -2.94 0.28
N ASP A 61 10.16 -1.98 -0.56
CA ASP A 61 11.51 -1.42 -0.57
C ASP A 61 11.85 -0.75 0.77
N LYS A 62 10.91 0.01 1.33
CA LYS A 62 11.09 0.68 2.63
C LYS A 62 11.25 -0.32 3.77
N ILE A 63 10.48 -1.41 3.77
CA ILE A 63 10.60 -2.48 4.77
C ILE A 63 11.96 -3.18 4.66
N SER A 64 12.42 -3.47 3.45
CA SER A 64 13.70 -4.14 3.19
C SER A 64 14.91 -3.36 3.72
N ILE A 65 14.93 -2.04 3.48
CA ILE A 65 16.00 -1.16 3.97
C ILE A 65 16.00 -1.10 5.50
N GLY A 66 14.82 -0.95 6.12
CA GLY A 66 14.67 -0.90 7.57
C GLY A 66 15.15 -2.18 8.26
N ALA A 67 14.76 -3.35 7.74
CA ALA A 67 15.17 -4.65 8.28
C ALA A 67 16.70 -4.83 8.21
N SER A 68 17.31 -4.44 7.09
CA SER A 68 18.76 -4.52 6.89
C SER A 68 19.53 -3.66 7.90
N GLY A 69 19.09 -2.43 8.14
CA GLY A 69 19.70 -1.54 9.13
C GLY A 69 19.61 -2.08 10.56
N LEU A 70 18.46 -2.66 10.93
CA LEU A 70 18.25 -3.25 12.26
C LEU A 70 19.21 -4.43 12.51
N VAL A 71 19.37 -5.33 11.54
CA VAL A 71 20.28 -6.48 11.64
C VAL A 71 21.73 -6.02 11.80
N LEU A 72 22.18 -5.05 10.99
CA LEU A 72 23.53 -4.49 11.10
C LEU A 72 23.77 -3.83 12.47
N GLY A 73 22.77 -3.12 12.99
CA GLY A 73 22.83 -2.51 14.33
C GLY A 73 23.00 -3.55 15.44
N ILE A 74 22.24 -4.64 15.39
CA ILE A 74 22.32 -5.73 16.39
C ILE A 74 23.70 -6.39 16.36
N ILE A 75 24.24 -6.69 15.16
CA ILE A 75 25.57 -7.30 15.01
C ILE A 75 26.65 -6.39 15.61
N THR A 76 26.60 -5.09 15.27
CA THR A 76 27.56 -4.10 15.75
C THR A 76 27.50 -3.95 17.27
N ALA A 77 26.30 -3.88 17.84
CA ALA A 77 26.10 -3.78 19.28
C ALA A 77 26.61 -5.04 20.03
N ALA A 78 26.34 -6.23 19.51
CA ALA A 78 26.81 -7.49 20.09
C ALA A 78 28.35 -7.57 20.06
N ALA A 79 28.98 -7.24 18.92
CA ALA A 79 30.43 -7.21 18.81
C ALA A 79 31.07 -6.20 19.77
N GLY A 80 30.49 -5.00 19.88
CA GLY A 80 30.92 -3.96 20.81
C GLY A 80 30.82 -4.40 22.27
N LEU A 81 29.72 -5.06 22.65
CA LEU A 81 29.53 -5.58 24.00
C LEU A 81 30.56 -6.66 24.34
N MET A 82 30.81 -7.60 23.42
CA MET A 82 31.81 -8.66 23.60
C MET A 82 33.22 -8.09 23.76
N TYR A 83 33.58 -7.09 22.94
CA TYR A 83 34.85 -6.39 23.05
C TYR A 83 35.00 -5.67 24.40
N TYR A 84 33.96 -4.96 24.84
CA TYR A 84 33.96 -4.28 26.14
C TYR A 84 34.17 -5.27 27.28
N LYS A 85 33.42 -6.39 27.31
CA LYS A 85 33.57 -7.39 28.37
C LYS A 85 34.94 -8.07 28.36
N LYS A 86 35.53 -8.32 27.18
CA LYS A 86 36.88 -8.88 27.07
C LYS A 86 37.94 -7.89 27.58
N LYS A 87 37.81 -6.60 27.25
CA LYS A 87 38.73 -5.55 27.73
C LYS A 87 38.61 -5.31 29.24
N SER A 88 37.41 -5.43 29.82
CA SER A 88 37.21 -5.29 31.26
C SER A 88 37.63 -6.51 32.08
N ALA A 89 38.01 -7.61 31.42
CA ALA A 89 38.47 -8.84 32.07
C ALA A 89 40.01 -9.02 32.02
N ASP A 90 40.73 -8.13 31.31
CA ASP A 90 42.18 -7.89 31.44
C ASP A 90 42.42 -6.79 32.49
#